data_AF-A0A6P4Y2F1-F1
#
_entry.id   AF-A0A6P4Y2F1-F1
#
_cell.length_a   1.000
_cell.length_b   1.000
_cell.length_c   1.000
_cell.angle_alpha   90.00
_cell.angle_beta   90.00
_cell.angle_gamma   90.00
#
_symmetry.space_group_name_H-M   'P 1'
#
loop_
_entity.id
_entity.type
_entity.pdbx_description
1 polymer ?
#
loop_
_entity_poly.entity_id
_entity_poly.type
_entity_poly.pdbx_seq_one_letter_code
_entity_poly.pdbx_strand_id
1 'polypeptide(L)'
;MFGHHCVITAEQRVSKWWELTGEGRQVAENGSHEALLYHAIPPEGILQKQLMESVPNAKVGFSNAMKKKWIQMDKKGANGPVVKQAVSAIEDDVQRTVQDIQANQGEGVDNKVKQEMKKRKLIQEVTMNSFVLRKGSGFSTSVTKLDTDLTPEMINSGQWKEKKFKPYNFDALGVPPASGHLHPLLKVRAQFRQIFLEMG
;
A
#
# COMPACT_ATOMS: atom_id res chain seq x y z
N MET A 1 -9.76 -0.98 -26.25
CA MET A 1 -8.77 -1.56 -25.33
C MET A 1 -8.27 -2.87 -25.95
N PHE A 2 -7.33 -2.77 -26.89
CA PHE A 2 -6.83 -3.92 -27.66
C PHE A 2 -5.81 -4.67 -26.82
N GLY A 3 -6.15 -5.89 -26.45
CA GLY A 3 -5.32 -6.75 -25.62
C GLY A 3 -4.02 -7.12 -26.35
N HIS A 4 -2.89 -6.76 -25.75
CA HIS A 4 -1.64 -7.51 -25.86
C HIS A 4 -1.76 -8.96 -25.30
N HIS A 5 -2.99 -9.48 -25.13
CA HIS A 5 -3.35 -10.68 -24.38
C HIS A 5 -2.97 -12.00 -25.06
N CYS A 6 -2.41 -11.97 -26.27
CA CYS A 6 -2.04 -13.22 -26.96
C CYS A 6 -0.55 -13.48 -27.00
N VAL A 7 0.34 -12.55 -26.65
CA VAL A 7 1.80 -12.79 -26.75
C VAL A 7 2.32 -13.53 -25.51
N ILE A 8 1.85 -13.14 -24.33
CA ILE A 8 2.24 -13.74 -23.05
C ILE A 8 0.96 -13.94 -22.24
N THR A 9 0.79 -15.15 -21.71
CA THR A 9 -0.22 -15.45 -20.70
C THR A 9 0.40 -15.19 -19.34
N ALA A 10 -0.15 -14.27 -18.56
CA ALA A 10 0.31 -13.99 -17.21
C ALA A 10 -0.74 -14.48 -16.20
N GLU A 11 -0.36 -15.44 -15.37
CA GLU A 11 -1.16 -15.89 -14.23
C GLU A 11 -0.67 -15.16 -12.98
N GLN A 12 -1.53 -14.33 -12.38
CA GLN A 12 -1.20 -13.67 -11.13
C GLN A 12 -1.33 -14.65 -9.96
N ARG A 13 -0.26 -14.79 -9.19
CA ARG A 13 -0.23 -15.55 -7.94
C ARG A 13 0.03 -14.61 -6.78
N VAL A 14 -0.91 -14.59 -5.84
CA VAL A 14 -0.85 -13.77 -4.65
C VAL A 14 -0.57 -14.67 -3.46
N SER A 15 0.57 -14.48 -2.82
CA SER A 15 0.93 -15.14 -1.57
C SER A 15 0.91 -14.13 -0.43
N LYS A 16 0.31 -14.51 0.70
CA LYS A 16 0.17 -13.67 1.89
C LYS A 16 0.73 -14.38 3.11
N TRP A 17 1.51 -13.68 3.91
CA TRP A 17 2.00 -14.17 5.20
C TRP A 17 2.15 -13.02 6.19
N TRP A 18 2.28 -13.36 7.47
CA TRP A 18 2.51 -12.40 8.53
C TRP A 18 4.00 -12.26 8.81
N GLU A 19 4.45 -11.03 8.98
CA GLU A 19 5.83 -10.71 9.34
C GLU A 19 5.84 -9.75 10.54
N LEU A 20 6.88 -9.82 11.36
CA LEU A 20 7.13 -8.85 12.43
C LEU A 20 7.65 -7.54 11.86
N THR A 21 7.15 -6.44 12.41
CA THR A 21 7.71 -5.10 12.18
C THR A 21 9.02 -4.92 12.95
N GLY A 22 9.74 -3.83 12.71
CA GLY A 22 10.95 -3.50 13.48
C GLY A 22 10.69 -3.43 14.99
N GLU A 23 9.57 -2.84 15.41
CA GLU A 23 9.13 -2.82 16.81
C GLU A 23 8.73 -4.22 17.31
N GLY A 24 8.04 -5.02 16.47
CA GLY A 24 7.68 -6.39 16.80
C GLY A 24 8.89 -7.29 17.11
N ARG A 25 9.99 -7.13 16.37
CA ARG A 25 11.24 -7.86 16.64
C ARG A 25 11.86 -7.47 17.99
N GLN A 26 11.85 -6.18 18.33
CA GLN A 26 12.33 -5.72 19.64
C GLN A 26 11.47 -6.29 20.77
N VAL A 27 10.15 -6.40 20.56
CA VAL A 27 9.24 -7.02 21.53
C VAL A 27 9.47 -8.53 21.66
N ALA A 28 9.81 -9.22 20.56
CA ALA A 28 10.16 -10.64 20.59
C ALA A 28 11.42 -10.89 21.46
N GLU A 29 12.43 -10.04 21.33
CA GLU A 29 13.73 -10.17 21.99
C GLU A 29 13.71 -9.68 23.44
N ASN A 30 13.22 -8.46 23.68
CA ASN A 30 13.32 -7.78 24.98
C ASN A 30 12.04 -7.87 25.82
N GLY A 31 10.95 -8.39 25.27
CA GLY A 31 9.63 -8.39 25.89
C GLY A 31 8.78 -7.19 25.50
N SER A 32 7.49 -7.27 25.82
CA SER A 32 6.52 -6.22 25.49
C SER A 32 6.80 -4.91 26.23
N HIS A 33 6.39 -3.77 25.65
CA HIS A 33 6.57 -2.46 26.28
C HIS A 33 5.90 -2.35 27.67
N GLU A 34 4.82 -3.09 27.89
CA GLU A 34 4.13 -3.21 29.18
C GLU A 34 4.90 -4.06 30.19
N ALA A 35 5.52 -5.16 29.76
CA ALA A 35 6.38 -5.96 30.63
C ALA A 35 7.70 -5.25 30.96
N LEU A 36 8.35 -4.60 29.99
CA LEU A 36 9.54 -3.78 30.21
C LEU A 36 9.28 -2.65 31.21
N LEU A 37 8.13 -1.98 31.07
CA LEU A 37 7.72 -0.92 32.00
C LEU A 37 7.42 -1.45 33.41
N TYR A 38 6.83 -2.64 33.53
CA TYR A 38 6.60 -3.28 34.82
C TYR A 38 7.92 -3.62 35.54
N HIS A 39 8.89 -4.21 34.83
CA HIS A 39 10.20 -4.56 35.39
C HIS A 39 11.05 -3.34 35.74
N ALA A 40 10.81 -2.19 35.09
CA ALA A 40 11.49 -0.93 35.40
C ALA A 40 10.97 -0.24 36.68
N ILE A 41 9.85 -0.70 37.26
CA ILE A 41 9.29 -0.13 38.49
C ILE A 41 9.92 -0.82 39.71
N PRO A 42 10.63 -0.10 40.58
CA PRO A 42 11.12 -0.64 41.84
C PRO A 42 9.96 -0.89 42.82
N PRO A 43 10.13 -1.77 43.83
CA PRO A 43 9.09 -2.08 44.81
C PRO A 43 8.64 -0.85 45.62
N GLU A 44 9.51 0.15 45.77
CA GLU A 44 9.19 1.42 46.45
C GLU A 44 8.34 2.38 45.60
N GLY A 45 8.18 2.07 44.31
CA GLY A 45 7.51 2.91 43.33
C GLY A 45 8.43 3.96 42.72
N ILE A 46 8.02 4.50 41.58
CA ILE A 46 8.79 5.50 40.82
C ILE A 46 7.88 6.61 40.33
N LEU A 47 8.41 7.82 40.19
CA LEU A 47 7.69 8.95 39.62
C LEU A 47 7.32 8.65 38.16
N GLN A 48 6.08 8.96 37.80
CA GLN A 48 5.57 8.73 36.44
C GLN A 48 6.47 9.35 35.36
N LYS A 49 6.99 10.56 35.59
CA LYS A 49 7.88 11.24 34.63
C LYS A 49 9.17 10.46 34.38
N GLN A 50 9.83 10.02 35.46
CA GLN A 50 11.07 9.24 35.37
C GLN A 50 10.85 7.88 34.69
N LEU A 51 9.70 7.26 34.94
CA LEU A 51 9.32 6.00 34.29
C LEU A 51 9.04 6.18 32.78
N MET A 52 8.55 7.35 32.36
CA MET A 52 8.33 7.63 30.93
C MET A 52 9.63 7.85 30.16
N GLU A 53 10.70 8.24 30.85
CA GLU A 53 12.02 8.50 30.26
C GLU A 53 12.90 7.24 30.20
N SER A 54 12.63 6.23 31.05
CA SER A 54 13.49 5.06 31.19
C SER A 54 13.26 3.96 30.16
N VAL A 55 12.08 3.90 29.51
CA VAL A 55 11.71 2.81 28.60
C VAL A 55 11.26 3.34 27.23
N PRO A 56 11.71 2.75 26.11
CA PRO A 56 11.19 3.09 24.78
C PRO A 56 9.69 2.79 24.69
N ASN A 57 8.93 3.68 24.04
CA ASN A 57 7.47 3.60 23.92
C ASN A 57 6.72 3.49 25.27
N ALA A 58 7.28 4.03 26.35
CA ALA A 58 6.70 3.97 27.70
C ALA A 58 5.24 4.44 27.79
N LYS A 59 4.82 5.42 26.99
CA LYS A 59 3.42 5.89 26.97
C LYS A 59 2.44 4.79 26.54
N VAL A 60 2.83 3.96 25.57
CA VAL A 60 2.02 2.84 25.07
C VAL A 60 2.01 1.72 26.11
N GLY A 61 3.19 1.36 26.63
CA GLY A 61 3.33 0.36 27.70
C GLY A 61 2.54 0.72 28.95
N PHE A 62 2.57 1.99 29.38
CA PHE A 62 1.84 2.48 30.55
C PHE A 62 0.32 2.34 30.40
N SER A 63 -0.23 2.70 29.23
CA SER A 63 -1.68 2.58 28.99
C SER A 63 -2.15 1.13 29.02
N ASN A 64 -1.36 0.22 28.45
CA ASN A 64 -1.71 -1.21 28.41
C ASN A 64 -1.49 -1.90 29.76
N ALA A 65 -0.41 -1.57 30.47
CA ALA A 65 -0.16 -2.07 31.82
C ALA A 65 -1.27 -1.65 32.80
N MET A 66 -1.78 -0.41 32.70
CA MET A 66 -2.95 0.04 33.46
C MET A 66 -4.21 -0.75 33.11
N LYS A 67 -4.48 -1.02 31.82
CA LYS A 67 -5.64 -1.82 31.39
C LYS A 67 -5.58 -3.26 31.90
N LYS A 68 -4.37 -3.85 31.91
CA LYS A 68 -4.10 -5.19 32.46
C LYS A 68 -4.03 -5.22 33.99
N LYS A 69 -4.16 -4.08 34.67
CA LYS A 69 -4.04 -3.92 36.13
C LYS A 69 -2.70 -4.41 36.69
N TRP A 70 -1.62 -4.33 35.91
CA TRP A 70 -0.28 -4.71 36.35
C TRP A 70 0.36 -3.62 37.23
N ILE A 71 -0.05 -2.38 37.03
CA ILE A 71 0.47 -1.21 37.73
C ILE A 71 -0.68 -0.40 38.34
N GLN A 72 -0.40 0.25 39.46
CA GLN A 72 -1.30 1.16 40.15
C GLN A 72 -0.65 2.54 40.27
N MET A 73 -1.44 3.60 40.12
CA MET A 73 -0.97 4.98 40.18
C MET A 73 -1.57 5.69 41.39
N ASP A 74 -0.70 6.17 42.27
CA ASP A 74 -1.05 6.98 43.43
C ASP A 74 -0.86 8.47 43.10
N LYS A 75 -1.98 9.22 43.02
CA LYS A 75 -1.97 10.67 42.74
C LYS A 75 -1.68 11.54 43.98
N LYS A 76 -1.49 10.92 45.15
CA LYS A 76 -1.33 11.62 46.46
C LYS A 76 0.14 11.87 46.85
N GLY A 77 1.10 11.58 45.97
CA GLY A 77 2.52 11.80 46.26
C GLY A 77 2.88 13.28 46.35
N ALA A 78 3.68 13.65 47.36
CA ALA A 78 4.14 15.03 47.58
C ALA A 78 4.90 15.64 46.38
N ASN A 79 5.53 14.79 45.55
CA ASN A 79 6.31 15.18 44.37
C ASN A 79 5.65 14.81 43.02
N GLY A 80 4.35 14.46 43.02
CA GLY A 80 3.58 14.09 41.82
C GLY A 80 3.10 12.63 41.79
N PRO A 81 2.50 12.17 40.66
CA PRO A 81 1.97 10.82 40.54
C PRO A 81 3.07 9.75 40.62
N VAL A 82 2.91 8.81 41.55
CA VAL A 82 3.83 7.67 41.75
C VAL A 82 3.18 6.41 41.19
N VAL A 83 3.95 5.60 40.49
CA VAL A 83 3.52 4.32 39.91
C VAL A 83 4.13 3.19 40.72
N LYS A 84 3.30 2.21 41.11
CA LYS A 84 3.69 1.01 41.84
C LYS A 84 3.23 -0.24 41.11
N GLN A 85 3.91 -1.35 41.35
CA GLN A 85 3.46 -2.67 40.89
C GLN A 85 2.22 -3.09 41.69
N ALA A 86 1.20 -3.56 41.00
CA ALA A 86 -0.06 -4.02 41.61
C ALA A 86 -0.11 -5.55 41.78
N VAL A 87 0.71 -6.27 41.04
CA VAL A 87 0.83 -7.73 41.03
C VAL A 87 2.29 -8.09 41.35
N SER A 88 2.56 -9.31 41.81
CA SER A 88 3.92 -9.80 42.09
C SER A 88 4.59 -10.46 40.89
N ALA A 89 3.81 -11.04 39.98
CA ALA A 89 4.29 -11.69 38.76
C ALA A 89 3.38 -11.34 37.57
N ILE A 90 3.98 -11.19 36.38
CA ILE A 90 3.28 -10.93 35.13
C ILE A 90 3.58 -12.04 34.12
N GLU A 91 2.61 -12.36 33.29
CA GLU A 91 2.79 -13.22 32.12
C GLU A 91 2.74 -12.36 30.85
N ASP A 92 3.81 -12.40 30.05
CA ASP A 92 3.90 -11.63 28.81
C ASP A 92 3.30 -12.41 27.63
N ASP A 93 1.97 -12.45 27.59
CA ASP A 93 1.22 -13.06 26.48
C ASP A 93 1.56 -12.43 25.13
N VAL A 94 1.94 -11.14 25.11
CA VAL A 94 2.21 -10.39 23.88
C VAL A 94 3.52 -10.85 23.27
N GLN A 95 4.58 -10.95 24.09
CA GLN A 95 5.87 -11.48 23.65
C GLN A 95 5.72 -12.92 23.14
N ARG A 96 5.03 -13.78 23.89
CA ARG A 96 4.80 -15.18 23.49
C ARG A 96 4.08 -15.25 22.14
N THR A 97 2.99 -14.50 21.97
CA THR A 97 2.25 -14.46 20.70
C THR A 97 3.12 -13.96 19.55
N VAL A 98 3.94 -12.94 19.78
CA VAL A 98 4.84 -12.37 18.78
C VAL A 98 5.93 -13.39 18.37
N GLN A 99 6.48 -14.14 19.31
CA GLN A 99 7.43 -15.23 19.06
C GLN A 99 6.77 -16.39 18.30
N ASP A 100 5.54 -16.75 18.64
CA ASP A 100 4.76 -17.78 17.93
C ASP A 100 4.49 -17.36 16.47
N ILE A 101 4.18 -16.08 16.23
CA ILE A 101 4.00 -15.54 14.89
C ILE A 101 5.33 -15.55 14.12
N GLN A 102 6.46 -15.29 14.77
CA GLN A 102 7.78 -15.37 14.14
C GLN A 102 8.14 -16.79 13.70
N ALA A 103 7.86 -17.79 14.55
CA ALA A 103 8.19 -19.19 14.29
C ALA A 103 7.29 -19.81 13.22
N ASN A 104 5.99 -19.54 13.26
CA ASN A 104 4.99 -20.20 12.41
C ASN A 104 4.40 -19.29 11.33
N GLN A 105 4.98 -18.11 11.08
CA GLN A 105 4.45 -17.11 10.13
C GLN A 105 2.97 -16.75 10.39
N GLY A 106 2.55 -16.84 11.65
CA GLY A 106 1.19 -16.62 12.09
C GLY A 106 0.25 -17.82 11.94
N GLU A 107 0.70 -18.99 11.51
CA GLU A 107 -0.13 -20.20 11.50
C GLU A 107 -0.42 -20.67 12.95
N GLY A 108 -1.69 -20.98 13.26
CA GLY A 108 -2.12 -21.38 14.60
C GLY A 108 -2.53 -20.26 15.57
N VAL A 109 -2.26 -18.98 15.26
CA VAL A 109 -2.70 -17.84 16.09
C VAL A 109 -4.09 -17.36 15.68
N ASP A 110 -4.97 -17.11 16.67
CA ASP A 110 -6.34 -16.64 16.43
C ASP A 110 -6.38 -15.30 15.69
N ASN A 111 -7.38 -15.12 14.83
CA ASN A 111 -7.48 -13.92 14.00
C ASN A 111 -7.76 -12.66 14.83
N LYS A 112 -8.47 -12.76 15.96
CA LYS A 112 -8.71 -11.59 16.83
C LYS A 112 -7.39 -11.07 17.40
N VAL A 113 -6.53 -11.99 17.86
CA VAL A 113 -5.22 -11.68 18.40
C VAL A 113 -4.33 -11.06 17.31
N LYS A 114 -4.32 -11.60 16.09
CA LYS A 114 -3.60 -11.00 14.95
C LYS A 114 -4.05 -9.57 14.65
N GLN A 115 -5.35 -9.31 14.61
CA GLN A 115 -5.87 -7.96 14.37
C GLN A 115 -5.46 -6.98 15.47
N GLU A 116 -5.45 -7.43 16.73
CA GLU A 116 -4.95 -6.63 17.85
C GLU A 116 -3.46 -6.30 17.69
N MET A 117 -2.62 -7.30 17.41
CA MET A 117 -1.18 -7.10 17.22
C MET A 117 -0.86 -6.24 15.99
N LYS A 118 -1.67 -6.35 14.92
CA LYS A 118 -1.61 -5.47 13.74
C LYS A 118 -1.97 -4.03 14.10
N LYS A 119 -3.02 -3.80 14.90
CA LYS A 119 -3.42 -2.47 15.38
C LYS A 119 -2.35 -1.84 16.28
N ARG A 120 -1.64 -2.67 17.05
CA ARG A 120 -0.48 -2.29 17.88
C ARG A 120 0.81 -2.09 17.04
N LYS A 121 0.78 -2.31 15.72
CA LYS A 121 1.92 -2.21 14.79
C LYS A 121 3.08 -3.18 15.08
N LEU A 122 2.83 -4.27 15.79
CA LEU A 122 3.85 -5.30 16.08
C LEU A 122 4.03 -6.29 14.92
N ILE A 123 2.96 -6.51 14.15
CA ILE A 123 2.96 -7.37 12.97
C ILE A 123 2.41 -6.63 11.76
N GLN A 124 2.83 -7.06 10.57
CA GLN A 124 2.36 -6.59 9.29
C GLN A 124 2.00 -7.78 8.39
N GLU A 125 1.03 -7.57 7.51
CA GLU A 125 0.64 -8.56 6.51
C GLU A 125 1.39 -8.26 5.21
N VAL A 126 2.29 -9.16 4.82
CA VAL A 126 3.07 -9.01 3.59
C VAL A 126 2.32 -9.74 2.48
N THR A 127 1.99 -8.98 1.42
CA THR A 127 1.38 -9.54 0.21
C THR A 127 2.41 -9.50 -0.91
N MET A 128 2.81 -10.66 -1.40
CA MET A 128 3.69 -10.78 -2.56
C MET A 128 2.86 -11.13 -3.79
N ASN A 129 2.88 -10.21 -4.76
CA ASN A 129 2.28 -10.39 -6.07
C ASN A 129 3.34 -10.93 -7.02
N SER A 130 3.21 -12.20 -7.39
CA SER A 130 4.06 -12.85 -8.38
C SER A 130 3.28 -13.10 -9.66
N PHE A 131 3.94 -13.03 -10.81
CA PHE A 131 3.34 -13.34 -12.10
C PHE A 131 4.06 -14.55 -12.69
N VAL A 132 3.30 -15.61 -12.97
CA VAL A 132 3.81 -16.75 -13.72
C VAL A 132 3.54 -16.47 -15.20
N LEU A 133 4.62 -16.21 -15.93
CA LEU A 133 4.56 -15.91 -17.36
C LEU A 133 4.66 -17.20 -18.18
N ARG A 134 3.74 -17.37 -19.12
CA ARG A 134 3.73 -18.46 -20.10
C ARG A 134 3.67 -17.86 -21.50
N LYS A 135 4.22 -18.58 -22.48
CA LYS A 135 4.10 -18.18 -23.90
C LYS A 135 2.62 -18.24 -24.30
N GLY A 136 2.10 -17.14 -24.84
CA GLY A 136 0.74 -17.08 -25.39
C GLY A 136 0.68 -17.60 -26.83
N SER A 137 -0.52 -17.73 -27.39
CA SER A 137 -0.75 -18.24 -28.76
C SER A 137 -0.14 -17.37 -29.87
N GLY A 138 0.11 -16.09 -29.60
CA GLY A 138 0.80 -15.13 -30.45
C GLY A 138 2.26 -14.90 -30.06
N PHE A 139 2.86 -15.74 -29.22
CA PHE A 139 4.28 -15.64 -28.90
C PHE A 139 5.12 -15.98 -30.15
N SER A 140 5.91 -15.02 -30.60
CA SER A 140 6.86 -15.21 -31.68
C SER A 140 8.20 -14.55 -31.33
N THR A 141 9.30 -15.23 -31.67
CA THR A 141 10.66 -14.70 -31.51
C THR A 141 11.15 -13.96 -32.76
N SER A 142 10.39 -13.95 -33.86
CA SER A 142 10.71 -13.24 -35.09
C SER A 142 9.94 -11.92 -35.18
N VAL A 143 10.63 -10.82 -35.48
CA VAL A 143 10.00 -9.52 -35.73
C VAL A 143 9.37 -9.53 -37.13
N THR A 144 8.09 -9.87 -37.23
CA THR A 144 7.34 -9.72 -38.47
C THR A 144 7.02 -8.25 -38.70
N LYS A 145 7.41 -7.69 -39.86
CA LYS A 145 6.97 -6.36 -40.28
C LYS A 145 5.46 -6.41 -40.50
N LEU A 146 4.71 -5.76 -39.63
CA LEU A 146 3.27 -5.56 -39.79
C LEU A 146 3.06 -4.48 -40.86
N ASP A 147 2.13 -4.72 -41.79
CA ASP A 147 1.77 -3.72 -42.79
C ASP A 147 1.11 -2.50 -42.10
N THR A 148 1.45 -1.29 -42.53
CA THR A 148 0.97 -0.04 -41.90
C THR A 148 -0.38 0.39 -42.43
N ASP A 149 -0.60 0.22 -43.73
CA ASP A 149 -1.77 0.74 -44.44
C ASP A 149 -2.37 -0.30 -45.37
N LEU A 150 -3.68 -0.19 -45.58
CA LEU A 150 -4.39 -1.01 -46.55
C LEU A 150 -4.11 -0.49 -47.96
N THR A 151 -3.44 -1.29 -48.79
CA THR A 151 -3.17 -0.94 -50.19
C THR A 151 -4.29 -1.44 -51.12
N PRO A 152 -4.53 -0.76 -52.25
CA PRO A 152 -5.54 -1.21 -53.22
C PRO A 152 -5.25 -2.61 -53.79
N GLU A 153 -3.98 -2.99 -53.91
CA GLU A 153 -3.56 -4.33 -54.34
C GLU A 153 -3.95 -5.42 -53.32
N MET A 154 -3.84 -5.12 -52.02
CA MET A 154 -4.27 -6.03 -50.96
C MET A 154 -5.79 -6.24 -50.99
N ILE A 155 -6.57 -5.20 -51.29
CA ILE A 155 -8.04 -5.28 -51.43
C ILE A 155 -8.40 -6.20 -52.60
N ASN A 156 -7.78 -5.98 -53.76
CA ASN A 156 -8.05 -6.75 -54.98
C ASN A 156 -7.64 -8.23 -54.85
N SER A 157 -6.55 -8.52 -54.13
CA SER A 157 -6.04 -9.87 -53.93
C SER A 157 -6.63 -10.60 -52.72
N GLY A 158 -7.40 -9.91 -51.86
CA GLY A 158 -7.98 -10.48 -50.64
C GLY A 158 -6.98 -10.72 -49.49
N GLN A 159 -5.69 -10.38 -49.67
CA GLN A 159 -4.62 -10.60 -48.68
C GLN A 159 -4.83 -9.82 -47.37
N TRP A 160 -5.65 -8.77 -47.38
CA TRP A 160 -5.97 -7.98 -46.20
C TRP A 160 -6.67 -8.78 -45.08
N LYS A 161 -7.26 -9.94 -45.39
CA LYS A 161 -7.95 -10.79 -44.40
C LYS A 161 -6.99 -11.59 -43.52
N GLU A 162 -5.83 -11.96 -44.07
CA GLU A 162 -4.88 -12.85 -43.39
C GLU A 162 -3.72 -12.10 -42.74
N LYS A 163 -3.37 -10.92 -43.29
CA LYS A 163 -2.28 -10.11 -42.77
C LYS A 163 -2.67 -9.35 -41.50
N LYS A 164 -1.70 -9.21 -40.60
CA LYS A 164 -1.84 -8.42 -39.36
C LYS A 164 -1.32 -7.01 -39.60
N PHE A 165 -2.14 -6.02 -39.28
CA PHE A 165 -1.80 -4.60 -39.40
C PHE A 165 -1.28 -4.03 -38.09
N LYS A 166 -0.46 -2.98 -38.18
CA LYS A 166 -0.05 -2.21 -37.01
C LYS A 166 -1.30 -1.51 -36.42
N PRO A 167 -1.57 -1.64 -35.11
CA PRO A 167 -2.71 -0.95 -34.51
C PRO A 167 -2.54 0.56 -34.62
N TYR A 168 -3.61 1.25 -34.99
CA TYR A 168 -3.63 2.70 -35.10
C TYR A 168 -3.55 3.34 -33.70
N ASN A 169 -2.72 4.37 -33.55
CA ASN A 169 -2.60 5.12 -32.30
C ASN A 169 -3.68 6.21 -32.23
N PHE A 170 -4.79 5.92 -31.54
CA PHE A 170 -5.89 6.87 -31.36
C PHE A 170 -5.57 8.01 -30.38
N ASP A 171 -4.49 7.91 -29.60
CA ASP A 171 -4.06 8.96 -28.68
C ASP A 171 -3.19 10.02 -29.38
N ALA A 172 -2.79 9.78 -30.63
CA ALA A 172 -2.04 10.75 -31.42
C ALA A 172 -2.97 11.77 -32.09
N LEU A 173 -2.56 13.03 -32.10
CA LEU A 173 -3.20 14.05 -32.94
C LEU A 173 -3.01 13.67 -34.41
N GLY A 174 -4.13 13.60 -35.14
CA GLY A 174 -4.11 13.39 -36.59
C GLY A 174 -3.48 14.56 -37.34
N VAL A 175 -3.17 14.35 -38.60
CA VAL A 175 -2.69 15.42 -39.49
C VAL A 175 -3.85 16.35 -39.83
N PRO A 176 -3.82 17.65 -39.46
CA PRO A 176 -4.89 18.57 -39.83
C PRO A 176 -4.90 18.76 -41.36
N PRO A 177 -6.08 18.75 -42.00
CA PRO A 177 -6.15 19.00 -43.43
C PRO A 177 -5.69 20.43 -43.75
N ALA A 178 -5.02 20.59 -44.89
CA ALA A 178 -4.64 21.90 -45.38
C ALA A 178 -5.93 22.73 -45.63
N SER A 179 -6.07 23.85 -44.92
CA SER A 179 -7.23 24.75 -45.06
C SER A 179 -6.78 26.20 -45.10
N GLY A 180 -7.59 27.04 -45.75
CA GLY A 180 -7.39 28.50 -45.73
C GLY A 180 -7.73 29.07 -44.35
N HIS A 181 -6.93 30.02 -43.88
CA HIS A 181 -7.12 30.65 -42.57
C HIS A 181 -7.57 32.11 -42.74
N LEU A 182 -8.67 32.48 -42.07
CA LEU A 182 -9.09 33.87 -41.99
C LEU A 182 -8.31 34.59 -40.90
N HIS A 183 -7.86 35.82 -41.18
CA HIS A 183 -7.15 36.63 -40.19
C HIS A 183 -8.04 36.87 -38.95
N PRO A 184 -7.57 36.58 -37.72
CA PRO A 184 -8.39 36.64 -36.51
C PRO A 184 -9.10 37.99 -36.30
N LEU A 185 -8.39 39.11 -36.54
CA LEU A 185 -8.98 40.45 -36.42
C LEU A 185 -10.10 40.69 -37.43
N LEU A 186 -9.99 40.16 -38.65
CA LEU A 186 -11.04 40.32 -39.67
C LEU A 186 -12.27 39.48 -39.33
N LYS A 187 -12.07 38.30 -38.71
CA LYS A 187 -13.15 37.45 -38.20
C LYS A 187 -13.93 38.16 -37.08
N VAL A 188 -13.22 38.77 -36.14
CA VAL A 188 -13.84 39.56 -35.05
C VAL A 188 -14.53 40.80 -35.60
N ARG A 189 -13.91 41.53 -36.53
CA ARG A 189 -14.52 42.68 -37.22
C ARG A 189 -15.82 42.30 -37.92
N ALA A 190 -15.85 41.16 -38.61
CA ALA A 190 -17.05 40.67 -39.26
C ALA A 190 -18.18 40.38 -38.25
N GLN A 191 -17.85 39.79 -37.09
CA GLN A 191 -18.82 39.58 -36.01
C GLN A 191 -19.36 40.89 -35.43
N PHE A 192 -18.51 41.87 -35.11
CA PHE A 192 -18.96 43.17 -34.62
C PHE A 192 -19.85 43.89 -35.63
N ARG A 193 -19.45 43.90 -36.90
CA ARG A 193 -20.27 44.45 -37.98
C ARG A 193 -21.65 43.78 -38.02
N GLN A 194 -21.71 42.46 -37.92
CA GLN A 194 -22.96 41.71 -37.92
C GLN A 194 -23.87 42.11 -36.75
N ILE A 195 -23.32 42.23 -35.53
CA ILE A 195 -24.07 42.63 -34.33
C ILE A 195 -24.70 44.02 -34.51
N PHE A 196 -23.92 45.00 -35.01
CA PHE A 196 -24.47 46.34 -35.26
C PHE A 196 -25.57 46.34 -36.32
N LEU A 197 -25.40 45.57 -37.40
CA LEU A 197 -26.43 45.40 -38.44
C LEU A 197 -27.73 44.77 -37.92
N GLU A 198 -27.64 43.82 -36.98
CA GLU A 198 -28.81 43.18 -36.37
C GLU A 198 -29.52 44.08 -35.34
N MET A 199 -28.81 45.04 -34.77
CA MET A 199 -29.34 46.00 -33.79
C MET A 199 -30.04 47.21 -34.42
N GLY A 200 -29.96 47.39 -35.74
CA GLY A 200 -30.54 48.53 -36.48
C GLY A 200 -29.58 49.71 -36.60
#